data_AF-A0A6M4HE32-F1
#
_entry.id   AF-A0A6M4HE32-F1
#
_cell.length_a   1.000
_cell.length_b   1.000
_cell.length_c   1.000
_cell.angle_alpha   90.00
_cell.angle_beta   90.00
_cell.angle_gamma   90.00
#
_symmetry.space_group_name_H-M   'P 1'
#
loop_
_entity.id
_entity.type
_entity.pdbx_description
1 polymer ?
#
loop_
_entity_poly.entity_id
_entity_poly.type
_entity_poly.pdbx_seq_one_letter_code
_entity_poly.pdbx_strand_id
1 'polypeptide(L)' 'MVDDTDIFVMTDKGRAELSAEVSKLPAKLRRCLDMVDGARTAGDFAPNFRPGESGAVLEELRAGGYIARKA' A
#
# COMPACT_ATOMS: atom_id res chain seq x y z
N MET A 1 6.87 -11.55 1.74
CA MET A 1 6.14 -11.63 3.02
C MET A 1 6.33 -10.30 3.73
N VAL A 2 5.26 -9.53 3.84
CA VAL A 2 5.22 -8.25 4.57
C VAL A 2 5.19 -8.54 6.06
N ASP A 3 6.06 -7.86 6.82
CA ASP A 3 6.08 -7.90 8.29
C ASP A 3 5.37 -6.67 8.86
N ASP A 4 4.78 -6.77 10.05
CA ASP A 4 4.07 -5.67 10.70
C ASP A 4 4.97 -4.44 10.94
N THR A 5 6.28 -4.63 11.02
CA THR A 5 7.26 -3.56 11.20
C THR A 5 7.74 -2.90 9.90
N ASP A 6 7.39 -3.45 8.72
CA ASP A 6 7.80 -2.90 7.43
C ASP A 6 7.19 -1.51 7.21
N ILE A 7 8.01 -0.53 6.82
CA ILE A 7 7.53 0.77 6.34
C ILE A 7 7.55 0.76 4.81
N PHE A 8 6.49 1.30 4.20
CA PHE A 8 6.39 1.41 2.74
C PHE A 8 6.39 2.86 2.29
N VAL A 9 7.02 3.12 1.15
CA VAL A 9 6.99 4.40 0.44
C VAL A 9 6.31 4.24 -0.91
N MET A 10 5.56 5.26 -1.31
CA MET A 10 4.91 5.29 -2.62
C MET A 10 5.94 5.53 -3.73
N THR A 11 5.88 4.70 -4.78
CA THR A 11 6.70 4.86 -5.98
C THR A 11 6.09 5.89 -6.93
N ASP A 12 6.82 6.28 -7.98
CA ASP A 12 6.28 7.16 -9.02
C ASP A 12 5.06 6.53 -9.72
N LYS A 13 5.07 5.20 -9.89
CA LYS A 13 3.90 4.45 -10.40
C LYS A 13 2.70 4.56 -9.46
N GLY A 14 2.92 4.46 -8.15
CA GLY A 14 1.88 4.68 -7.15
C GLY A 14 1.29 6.09 -7.21
N ARG A 15 2.13 7.11 -7.30
CA ARG A 15 1.68 8.50 -7.43
C ARG A 15 0.88 8.72 -8.70
N ALA A 16 1.36 8.19 -9.83
CA ALA A 16 0.66 8.27 -11.11
C ALA A 16 -0.74 7.62 -11.04
N GLU A 17 -0.84 6.45 -10.42
CA GLU A 17 -2.11 5.73 -10.22
C GLU A 17 -3.12 6.55 -9.40
N LEU A 18 -2.67 7.24 -8.34
CA LEU A 18 -3.56 8.09 -7.55
C LEU A 18 -4.02 9.33 -8.32
N SER A 19 -3.14 9.91 -9.14
CA SER A 19 -3.45 11.10 -9.95
C SER A 19 -4.31 10.81 -11.18
N ALA A 20 -4.47 9.53 -11.56
CA ALA A 20 -5.24 9.15 -12.74
C ALA A 20 -6.74 9.42 -12.56
N GLU A 21 -7.37 9.97 -13.60
CA GLU A 21 -8.83 10.14 -13.66
C GLU A 21 -9.56 8.80 -13.50
N VAL A 22 -9.00 7.73 -14.07
CA VAL A 22 -9.51 6.37 -13.97
C VAL A 22 -8.44 5.47 -13.35
N SER A 23 -8.74 4.93 -12.16
CA SER A 23 -7.88 3.96 -11.48
C SER A 23 -8.02 2.58 -12.11
N LYS A 24 -6.89 1.91 -12.27
CA LYS A 24 -6.76 0.52 -12.68
C LYS A 24 -6.71 -0.41 -11.47
N LEU A 25 -6.42 0.12 -10.28
CA LEU A 25 -6.48 -0.63 -9.04
C LEU A 25 -7.92 -0.88 -8.56
N PRO A 26 -8.20 -2.07 -8.00
CA PRO A 26 -9.38 -2.30 -7.18
C PRO A 26 -9.46 -1.26 -6.04
N ALA A 27 -10.68 -0.85 -5.68
CA ALA A 27 -10.91 0.22 -4.69
C ALA A 27 -10.17 0.00 -3.37
N LYS A 28 -10.06 -1.26 -2.90
CA LYS A 28 -9.31 -1.63 -1.68
C LYS A 28 -7.82 -1.33 -1.80
N LEU A 29 -7.20 -1.71 -2.93
CA LEU A 29 -5.78 -1.46 -3.18
C LEU A 29 -5.51 0.03 -3.35
N ARG A 30 -6.39 0.74 -4.07
CA ARG A 30 -6.26 2.21 -4.24
C ARG A 30 -6.35 2.92 -2.89
N ARG A 31 -7.29 2.54 -2.02
CA ARG A 31 -7.40 3.12 -0.67
C ARG A 31 -6.17 2.84 0.17
N CYS A 32 -5.63 1.62 0.12
CA CYS A 32 -4.39 1.31 0.83
C CYS A 32 -3.22 2.14 0.30
N LEU A 33 -3.09 2.26 -1.02
CA LEU A 33 -2.06 3.08 -1.66
C LEU A 33 -2.13 4.54 -1.22
N ASP A 34 -3.34 5.13 -1.18
CA ASP A 34 -3.58 6.50 -0.73
C ASP A 34 -3.17 6.74 0.75
N MET A 35 -3.20 5.70 1.57
CA MET A 35 -2.74 5.78 2.95
C MET A 35 -1.22 5.68 3.10
N VAL A 36 -0.47 5.23 2.10
CA VAL A 36 0.98 5.04 2.24
C VAL A 36 1.69 6.40 2.29
N ASP A 37 2.25 6.73 3.46
CA ASP A 37 2.86 8.03 3.76
C ASP A 37 4.38 7.98 3.95
N GLY A 38 4.99 6.80 3.94
CA GLY A 38 6.43 6.65 4.18
C GLY A 38 6.88 6.75 5.64
N ALA A 39 5.93 6.78 6.59
CA ALA A 39 6.19 6.88 8.02
C ALA A 39 5.55 5.73 8.81
N ARG A 40 4.33 5.31 8.43
CA ARG A 40 3.61 4.22 9.10
C ARG A 40 4.13 2.84 8.72
N THR A 41 4.12 1.94 9.70
CA THR A 41 4.44 0.53 9.54
C THR A 41 3.24 -0.25 8.98
N ALA A 42 3.46 -1.44 8.46
CA ALA A 42 2.42 -2.33 7.97
C ALA A 42 1.32 -2.61 9.03
N GLY A 43 1.74 -2.75 10.29
CA GLY A 43 0.85 -2.98 11.43
C GLY A 43 -0.06 -1.78 11.73
N ASP A 44 0.41 -0.55 11.50
CA ASP A 44 -0.42 0.66 11.68
C ASP A 44 -1.60 0.72 10.69
N PHE A 45 -1.50 0.03 9.56
CA PHE A 45 -2.59 -0.04 8.58
C PHE A 45 -3.67 -1.05 8.99
N ALA A 46 -3.35 -2.05 9.82
CA ALA A 46 -4.24 -3.16 10.17
C ALA A 46 -5.67 -2.74 10.60
N PRO A 47 -5.90 -1.68 11.38
CA PRO A 47 -7.25 -1.23 11.77
C PRO A 47 -8.16 -0.82 10.61
N ASN A 48 -7.60 -0.60 9.40
CA ASN A 48 -8.34 -0.17 8.22
C ASN A 48 -8.77 -1.36 7.33
N PHE A 49 -8.36 -2.57 7.68
CA PHE A 49 -8.63 -3.80 6.93
C PHE A 49 -9.25 -4.86 7.84
N ARG A 50 -9.72 -5.96 7.25
CA ARG A 50 -10.12 -7.11 8.05
C ARG A 50 -8.88 -7.71 8.74
N PRO A 51 -9.05 -8.37 9.90
CA PRO A 51 -7.94 -9.04 10.58
C PRO A 51 -7.16 -9.96 9.62
N GLY A 52 -5.85 -9.77 9.53
CA GLY A 52 -4.94 -10.53 8.66
C GLY A 52 -4.90 -10.09 7.18
N GLU A 53 -5.68 -9.09 6.76
CA GLU A 53 -5.79 -8.69 5.35
C GLU A 53 -4.75 -7.63 4.93
N SER A 54 -4.33 -6.76 5.85
CA SER A 54 -3.42 -5.63 5.55
C SER A 54 -2.11 -6.07 4.88
N GLY A 55 -1.48 -7.12 5.39
CA GLY A 55 -0.23 -7.65 4.84
C GLY A 55 -0.38 -8.16 3.39
N ALA A 56 -1.49 -8.82 3.06
CA ALA A 56 -1.76 -9.29 1.70
C ALA A 56 -1.99 -8.12 0.73
N VAL A 57 -2.71 -7.09 1.17
CA VAL A 57 -2.95 -5.87 0.38
C VAL A 57 -1.65 -5.11 0.09
N LEU A 58 -0.80 -4.94 1.11
CA LEU A 58 0.50 -4.30 0.96
C LEU A 58 1.42 -5.13 0.05
N GLU A 59 1.41 -6.45 0.17
CA GLU A 59 2.18 -7.34 -0.72
C GLU A 59 1.71 -7.23 -2.17
N GLU A 60 0.41 -7.13 -2.42
CA GLU A 60 -0.15 -6.97 -3.76
C GLU A 60 0.25 -5.61 -4.38
N LEU A 61 0.20 -4.53 -3.60
CA LEU A 61 0.68 -3.22 -4.04
C LEU A 61 2.19 -3.22 -4.32
N ARG A 62 2.98 -3.89 -3.48
CA ARG A 62 4.42 -4.03 -3.63
C ARG A 62 4.77 -4.86 -4.87
N ALA A 63 4.13 -6.00 -5.06
CA ALA A 63 4.30 -6.85 -6.23
C ALA A 63 3.89 -6.13 -7.52
N GLY A 64 2.85 -5.29 -7.45
CA GLY A 64 2.43 -4.40 -8.53
C GLY A 64 3.37 -3.20 -8.78
N GLY A 65 4.36 -2.96 -7.92
CA GLY A 65 5.32 -1.86 -8.04
C GLY A 65 4.77 -0.47 -7.69
N TYR A 66 3.61 -0.39 -7.02
CA TYR A 66 3.01 0.88 -6.59
C TYR A 66 3.64 1.43 -5.30
N ILE A 67 4.19 0.53 -4.49
CA ILE A 67 4.91 0.85 -3.26
C ILE A 67 6.21 0.05 -3.20
N ALA A 68 7.19 0.55 -2.45
CA ALA A 68 8.44 -0.12 -2.16
C ALA A 68 8.70 -0.10 -0.65
N ARG A 69 9.43 -1.10 -0.14
CA ARG A 69 9.91 -1.06 1.24
C ARG A 69 10.87 0.11 1.41
N LYS A 70 10.70 0.85 2.49
CA LYS A 70 11.66 1.85 2.95
C LYS A 70 12.86 1.10 3.55
N ALA A 71 14.06 1.45 3.10
CA ALA A 71 15.31 0.92 3.63
C ALA A 71 15.55 1.40 5.07
#